data_AF-A0A7L8RSN4-F1
#
_entry.id   AF-A0A7L8RSN4-F1
#
_cell.length_a   1.000
_cell.length_b   1.000
_cell.length_c   1.000
_cell.angle_alpha   90.00
_cell.angle_beta   90.00
_cell.angle_gamma   90.00
#
_symmetry.space_group_name_H-M   'P 1'
#
loop_
_entity.id
_entity.type
_entity.pdbx_description
1 polymer ?
#
loop_
_entity_poly.entity_id
_entity_poly.type
_entity_poly.pdbx_seq_one_letter_code
_entity_poly.pdbx_strand_id
1 'polypeptide(L)'
;MRYAIYFTPEHDDPLCRIAAGWLGRDAFGGAVTAAKAFGALSAAEVAFHTAAARRYGFHATLKAPFRLADGMTEVGLIDAVDAFANATVPFDIPRLKLAQIDGFFALVPAEPLPELDRFAGDVVMAFEPFRAPLSDAEIARRNPDALSPRECRNLSQWGYPYVFDTFRFHMTLTGRIAAEEAARVRVAIEECLGDTLDKPVPVDGLAVFVEPSPGAPFEVRTYRALGKQAERKTA
;
A
#
# COMPACT_ATOMS: atom_id res chain seq x y z
N MET A 1 -6.73 13.88 10.80
CA MET A 1 -6.27 13.57 9.44
C MET A 1 -4.88 12.96 9.50
N ARG A 2 -4.60 11.95 8.68
CA ARG A 2 -3.27 11.35 8.51
C ARG A 2 -2.93 11.19 7.04
N TYR A 3 -1.65 11.24 6.71
CA TYR A 3 -1.12 11.02 5.38
C TYR A 3 -0.34 9.72 5.35
N ALA A 4 -0.30 9.05 4.21
CA ALA A 4 0.57 7.90 3.97
C ALA A 4 1.15 7.99 2.57
N ILE A 5 2.31 7.37 2.36
CA ILE A 5 2.93 7.30 1.05
C ILE A 5 2.97 5.86 0.64
N TYR A 6 2.22 5.54 -0.40
CA TYR A 6 1.99 4.18 -0.84
C TYR A 6 2.41 4.01 -2.28
N PHE A 7 2.83 2.79 -2.61
CA PHE A 7 2.81 2.33 -3.98
C PHE A 7 1.40 1.82 -4.29
N THR A 8 0.86 2.20 -5.43
CA THR A 8 -0.30 1.59 -6.06
C THR A 8 -0.10 1.75 -7.57
N PRO A 9 -0.46 0.76 -8.41
CA PRO A 9 -0.43 0.96 -9.85
C PRO A 9 -1.32 2.14 -10.26
N GLU A 10 -1.13 2.67 -11.47
CA GLU A 10 -2.01 3.72 -12.00
C GLU A 10 -3.49 3.29 -11.99
N HIS A 11 -4.39 4.26 -11.92
CA HIS A 11 -5.84 4.00 -11.78
C HIS A 11 -6.39 3.09 -12.88
N ASP A 12 -5.93 3.27 -14.11
CA ASP A 12 -6.36 2.50 -15.28
C ASP A 12 -5.63 1.15 -15.43
N ASP A 13 -4.64 0.86 -14.58
CA ASP A 13 -3.92 -0.41 -14.60
C ASP A 13 -4.90 -1.60 -14.38
N PRO A 14 -4.82 -2.66 -15.19
CA PRO A 14 -5.70 -3.82 -15.05
C PRO A 14 -5.67 -4.47 -13.64
N LEU A 15 -4.49 -4.57 -13.03
CA LEU A 15 -4.32 -5.12 -11.69
C LEU A 15 -5.01 -4.24 -10.65
N CYS A 16 -4.87 -2.91 -10.76
CA CYS A 16 -5.55 -1.97 -9.86
C CYS A 16 -7.08 -2.10 -9.96
N ARG A 17 -7.63 -2.14 -11.18
CA ARG A 17 -9.09 -2.25 -11.39
C ARG A 17 -9.65 -3.58 -10.88
N ILE A 18 -8.96 -4.70 -11.13
CA ILE A 18 -9.37 -6.01 -10.65
C ILE A 18 -9.32 -6.08 -9.12
N ALA A 19 -8.21 -5.63 -8.52
CA ALA A 19 -8.06 -5.63 -7.07
C ALA A 19 -9.07 -4.69 -6.38
N ALA A 20 -9.38 -3.52 -6.96
CA ALA A 20 -10.44 -2.65 -6.47
C ALA A 20 -11.82 -3.35 -6.50
N GLY A 21 -12.09 -4.12 -7.56
CA GLY A 21 -13.31 -4.94 -7.68
C GLY A 21 -13.38 -6.05 -6.64
N TRP A 22 -12.27 -6.76 -6.38
CA TRP A 22 -12.15 -7.75 -5.31
C TRP A 22 -12.41 -7.13 -3.94
N LEU A 23 -11.72 -6.00 -3.66
CA LEU A 23 -11.84 -5.30 -2.39
C LEU A 23 -13.21 -4.64 -2.23
N GLY A 24 -13.95 -4.39 -3.31
CA GLY A 24 -15.24 -3.68 -3.29
C GLY A 24 -15.11 -2.18 -3.07
N ARG A 25 -13.94 -1.60 -3.34
CA ARG A 25 -13.69 -0.15 -3.24
C ARG A 25 -12.47 0.27 -4.04
N ASP A 26 -12.62 1.38 -4.77
CA ASP A 26 -11.53 2.09 -5.43
C ASP A 26 -10.97 3.21 -4.53
N ALA A 27 -9.64 3.27 -4.38
CA ALA A 27 -8.96 4.30 -3.60
C ALA A 27 -8.85 5.65 -4.32
N PHE A 28 -8.88 5.68 -5.66
CA PHE A 28 -8.68 6.89 -6.47
C PHE A 28 -9.90 7.81 -6.49
N GLY A 29 -11.10 7.27 -6.34
CA GLY A 29 -12.35 8.04 -6.34
C GLY A 29 -13.32 7.69 -5.22
N GLY A 30 -12.95 6.78 -4.31
CA GLY A 30 -13.78 6.36 -3.18
C GLY A 30 -15.05 5.58 -3.57
N ALA A 31 -15.26 5.28 -4.86
CA ALA A 31 -16.44 4.57 -5.33
C ALA A 31 -16.52 3.19 -4.67
N VAL A 32 -17.57 2.99 -3.89
CA VAL A 32 -17.87 1.68 -3.28
C VAL A 32 -18.66 0.88 -4.29
N THR A 33 -18.11 -0.26 -4.68
CA THR A 33 -18.80 -1.22 -5.53
C THR A 33 -19.34 -2.35 -4.68
N ALA A 34 -20.54 -2.83 -4.98
CA ALA A 34 -21.06 -4.03 -4.34
C ALA A 34 -20.07 -5.19 -4.54
N ALA A 35 -19.72 -5.87 -3.45
CA ALA A 35 -18.88 -7.06 -3.51
C ALA A 35 -19.53 -8.10 -4.42
N LYS A 36 -18.71 -8.84 -5.16
CA LYS A 36 -19.14 -9.90 -6.06
C LYS A 36 -18.77 -11.26 -5.48
N ALA A 37 -19.52 -12.28 -5.86
CA ALA A 37 -19.13 -13.65 -5.60
C ALA A 37 -17.96 -14.03 -6.53
N PHE A 38 -17.01 -14.80 -6.02
CA PHE A 38 -15.85 -15.31 -6.76
C PHE A 38 -15.61 -16.76 -6.34
N GLY A 39 -15.57 -17.66 -7.32
CA GLY A 39 -15.51 -19.10 -7.10
C GLY A 39 -16.58 -19.58 -6.13
N ALA A 40 -16.13 -20.27 -5.08
CA ALA A 40 -17.02 -20.76 -4.03
C ALA A 40 -17.42 -19.69 -3.01
N LEU A 41 -16.81 -18.50 -2.98
CA LEU A 41 -17.15 -17.44 -2.02
C LEU A 41 -18.36 -16.63 -2.51
N SER A 42 -19.38 -16.52 -1.66
CA SER A 42 -20.46 -15.58 -1.85
C SER A 42 -19.97 -14.13 -1.74
N ALA A 43 -20.74 -13.19 -2.27
CA ALA A 43 -20.45 -11.76 -2.14
C ALA A 43 -20.31 -11.30 -0.68
N ALA A 44 -21.06 -11.90 0.25
CA ALA A 44 -20.99 -11.59 1.67
C ALA A 44 -19.68 -12.08 2.30
N GLU A 45 -19.22 -13.28 1.94
CA GLU A 45 -17.94 -13.83 2.41
C GLU A 45 -16.76 -13.02 1.85
N VAL A 46 -16.78 -12.68 0.55
CA VAL A 46 -15.78 -11.76 -0.03
C VAL A 46 -15.81 -10.43 0.72
N ALA A 47 -17.00 -9.90 1.00
CA ALA A 47 -17.12 -8.63 1.71
C ALA A 47 -16.54 -8.69 3.13
N PHE A 48 -16.75 -9.80 3.83
CA PHE A 48 -16.24 -10.06 5.18
C PHE A 48 -14.71 -10.17 5.19
N HIS A 49 -14.13 -11.03 4.34
CA HIS A 49 -12.69 -11.26 4.30
C HIS A 49 -11.91 -10.03 3.82
N THR A 50 -12.48 -9.18 2.97
CA THR A 50 -11.80 -7.99 2.43
C THR A 50 -11.96 -6.75 3.29
N ALA A 51 -12.78 -6.75 4.36
CA ALA A 51 -13.16 -5.54 5.09
C ALA A 51 -11.96 -4.72 5.60
N ALA A 52 -10.95 -5.37 6.17
CA ALA A 52 -9.75 -4.69 6.67
C ALA A 52 -8.90 -4.08 5.55
N ALA A 53 -8.73 -4.80 4.44
CA ALA A 53 -7.96 -4.36 3.27
C ALA A 53 -8.68 -3.24 2.50
N ARG A 54 -10.00 -3.38 2.29
CA ARG A 54 -10.87 -2.40 1.61
C ARG A 54 -10.73 -0.99 2.16
N ARG A 55 -10.59 -0.88 3.49
CA ARG A 55 -10.44 0.40 4.17
C ARG A 55 -9.24 1.21 3.66
N TYR A 56 -8.14 0.53 3.34
CA TYR A 56 -6.93 1.19 2.84
C TYR A 56 -6.91 1.28 1.32
N GLY A 57 -7.69 0.44 0.63
CA GLY A 57 -7.63 0.28 -0.82
C GLY A 57 -6.45 -0.58 -1.25
N PHE A 58 -6.34 -0.83 -2.56
CA PHE A 58 -5.25 -1.64 -3.11
C PHE A 58 -3.94 -0.85 -3.16
N HIS A 59 -2.97 -1.23 -2.34
CA HIS A 59 -1.71 -0.50 -2.17
C HIS A 59 -0.64 -1.39 -1.51
N ALA A 60 0.62 -0.98 -1.61
CA ALA A 60 1.71 -1.40 -0.73
C ALA A 60 2.20 -0.20 0.11
N THR A 61 2.43 -0.42 1.39
CA THR A 61 2.92 0.62 2.30
C THR A 61 4.41 0.88 2.07
N LEU A 62 4.79 2.11 1.68
CA LEU A 62 6.18 2.57 1.64
C LEU A 62 6.51 3.44 2.86
N LYS A 63 5.63 4.40 3.18
CA LYS A 63 5.61 5.14 4.45
C LYS A 63 4.25 4.99 5.12
N ALA A 64 4.26 4.41 6.33
CA ALA A 64 3.04 4.17 7.09
C ALA A 64 2.34 5.47 7.48
N PRO A 65 1.02 5.43 7.81
CA PRO A 65 0.26 6.64 8.11
C PRO A 65 0.85 7.51 9.22
N PHE A 66 0.98 8.82 8.96
CA PHE A 66 1.53 9.82 9.87
C PHE A 66 0.69 11.10 9.92
N ARG A 67 0.84 11.86 11.01
CA ARG A 67 0.38 13.25 11.08
C ARG A 67 1.50 14.17 10.58
N LEU A 68 1.15 15.30 9.97
CA LEU A 68 2.15 16.31 9.62
C LEU A 68 2.76 16.92 10.89
N ALA A 69 4.08 17.09 10.90
CA ALA A 69 4.80 17.80 11.95
C ALA A 69 4.42 19.29 11.98
N ASP A 70 4.65 19.94 13.12
CA ASP A 70 4.43 21.38 13.25
C ASP A 70 5.28 22.14 12.23
N GLY A 71 4.65 23.09 11.52
CA GLY A 71 5.30 23.86 10.44
C GLY A 71 5.31 23.17 9.07
N MET A 72 4.92 21.89 8.98
CA MET A 72 4.76 21.18 7.71
C MET A 72 3.32 21.32 7.19
N THR A 73 3.16 21.39 5.87
CA THR A 73 1.85 21.57 5.21
C THR A 73 1.59 20.46 4.19
N GLU A 74 0.31 20.24 3.87
CA GLU A 74 -0.07 19.29 2.80
C GLU A 74 0.55 19.69 1.46
N VAL A 75 0.53 20.98 1.13
CA VAL A 75 1.15 21.52 -0.10
C VAL A 75 2.63 21.20 -0.12
N GLY A 76 3.37 21.48 0.97
CA GLY A 76 4.79 21.17 1.04
C GLY A 76 5.10 19.67 0.94
N LEU A 77 4.24 18.80 1.47
CA LEU A 77 4.37 17.35 1.29
C LEU A 77 4.18 16.95 -0.17
N ILE A 78 3.17 17.50 -0.84
CA ILE A 78 2.91 17.23 -2.27
C ILE A 78 4.08 17.73 -3.12
N ASP A 79 4.57 18.94 -2.89
CA ASP A 79 5.73 19.49 -3.63
C ASP A 79 6.99 18.63 -3.46
N ALA A 80 7.22 18.10 -2.25
CA ALA A 80 8.33 17.18 -2.00
C ALA A 80 8.15 15.84 -2.71
N VAL A 81 6.92 15.33 -2.78
CA VAL A 81 6.58 14.12 -3.55
C VAL A 81 6.82 14.35 -5.04
N ASP A 82 6.43 15.51 -5.56
CA ASP A 82 6.62 15.89 -6.96
C ASP A 82 8.11 15.97 -7.30
N ALA A 83 8.93 16.59 -6.43
CA ALA A 83 10.37 16.65 -6.60
C ALA A 83 11.03 15.26 -6.53
N PHE A 84 10.63 14.43 -5.56
CA PHE A 84 11.13 13.07 -5.40
C PHE A 84 10.78 12.19 -6.61
N ALA A 85 9.54 12.25 -7.09
CA ALA A 85 9.08 11.47 -8.23
C ALA A 85 9.87 11.82 -9.50
N ASN A 86 10.07 13.11 -9.78
CA ASN A 86 10.84 13.58 -10.94
C ASN A 86 12.32 13.17 -10.91
N ALA A 87 12.90 12.99 -9.72
CA ALA A 87 14.30 12.59 -9.55
C ALA A 87 14.49 11.06 -9.52
N THR A 88 13.40 10.30 -9.37
CA THR A 88 13.45 8.84 -9.24
C THR A 88 13.31 8.17 -10.60
N VAL A 89 14.10 7.14 -10.88
CA VAL A 89 13.98 6.34 -12.11
C VAL A 89 12.97 5.21 -11.88
N PRO A 90 11.97 5.03 -12.76
CA PRO A 90 11.03 3.91 -12.65
C PRO A 90 11.72 2.57 -12.92
N PHE A 91 11.18 1.50 -12.33
CA PHE A 91 11.67 0.13 -12.48
C PHE A 91 10.49 -0.85 -12.40
N ASP A 92 10.71 -2.13 -12.70
CA ASP A 92 9.64 -3.14 -12.69
C ASP A 92 9.79 -4.13 -11.54
N ILE A 93 8.67 -4.56 -10.97
CA ILE A 93 8.59 -5.82 -10.23
C ILE A 93 8.38 -6.92 -11.28
N PRO A 94 9.36 -7.82 -11.52
CA PRO A 94 9.28 -8.76 -12.65
C PRO A 94 8.07 -9.69 -12.57
N ARG A 95 7.68 -10.08 -11.36
CA ARG A 95 6.52 -10.94 -11.12
C ARG A 95 6.01 -10.77 -9.69
N LEU A 96 4.70 -10.61 -9.55
CA LEU A 96 4.00 -10.75 -8.28
C LEU A 96 3.43 -12.17 -8.15
N LYS A 97 3.30 -12.64 -6.91
CA LYS A 97 2.60 -13.89 -6.58
C LYS A 97 1.67 -13.69 -5.41
N LEU A 98 0.60 -14.48 -5.38
CA LEU A 98 -0.26 -14.58 -4.22
C LEU A 98 0.44 -15.37 -3.10
N ALA A 99 0.54 -14.77 -1.93
CA ALA A 99 1.08 -15.41 -0.73
C ALA A 99 0.18 -15.15 0.48
N GLN A 100 0.22 -16.07 1.44
CA GLN A 100 -0.35 -15.84 2.77
C GLN A 100 0.77 -15.42 3.72
N ILE A 101 0.67 -14.23 4.28
CA ILE A 101 1.63 -13.66 5.23
C ILE A 101 0.88 -13.25 6.50
N ASP A 102 1.39 -13.60 7.68
CA ASP A 102 0.79 -13.26 8.98
C ASP A 102 -0.72 -13.53 9.11
N GLY A 103 -1.18 -14.57 8.40
CA GLY A 103 -2.57 -15.04 8.35
C GLY A 103 -3.46 -14.43 7.27
N PHE A 104 -3.00 -13.44 6.49
CA PHE A 104 -3.80 -12.80 5.43
C PHE A 104 -3.20 -13.00 4.04
N PHE A 105 -4.01 -12.87 2.99
CA PHE A 105 -3.54 -12.94 1.61
C PHE A 105 -3.09 -11.58 1.08
N ALA A 106 -1.97 -11.57 0.37
CA ALA A 106 -1.41 -10.40 -0.29
C ALA A 106 -0.64 -10.79 -1.56
N LEU A 107 -0.46 -9.81 -2.45
CA LEU A 107 0.51 -9.94 -3.54
C LEU A 107 1.88 -9.52 -3.06
N VAL A 108 2.90 -10.34 -3.33
CA VAL A 108 4.29 -10.10 -2.96
C VAL A 108 5.20 -10.34 -4.16
N PRO A 109 6.42 -9.78 -4.20
CA PRO A 109 7.39 -10.10 -5.23
C PRO A 109 7.68 -11.61 -5.22
N ALA A 110 7.78 -12.22 -6.40
CA ALA A 110 8.05 -13.65 -6.51
C ALA A 110 9.45 -14.00 -5.98
N GLU A 111 10.40 -13.07 -6.16
CA GLU A 111 11.81 -13.15 -5.78
C GLU A 111 12.23 -11.87 -5.03
N PRO A 112 13.30 -11.92 -4.21
CA PRO A 112 13.86 -10.72 -3.58
C PRO A 112 14.23 -9.66 -4.63
N LEU A 113 13.89 -8.40 -4.36
CA LEU A 113 14.12 -7.30 -5.29
C LEU A 113 14.81 -6.13 -4.55
N PRO A 114 16.16 -6.12 -4.47
CA PRO A 114 16.90 -5.12 -3.70
C PRO A 114 16.64 -3.67 -4.12
N GLU A 115 16.30 -3.44 -5.39
CA GLU A 115 15.93 -2.12 -5.89
C GLU A 115 14.62 -1.61 -5.26
N LEU A 116 13.64 -2.49 -5.06
CA LEU A 116 12.38 -2.17 -4.39
C LEU A 116 12.60 -1.87 -2.90
N ASP A 117 13.46 -2.64 -2.24
CA ASP A 117 13.81 -2.42 -0.83
C ASP A 117 14.54 -1.08 -0.64
N ARG A 118 15.47 -0.75 -1.55
CA ARG A 118 16.16 0.55 -1.57
C ARG A 118 15.17 1.70 -1.81
N PHE A 119 14.30 1.57 -2.80
CA PHE A 119 13.27 2.56 -3.10
C PHE A 119 12.37 2.83 -1.89
N ALA A 120 11.91 1.78 -1.20
CA ALA A 120 11.13 1.93 0.02
C ALA A 120 11.89 2.66 1.13
N GLY A 121 13.18 2.36 1.30
CA GLY A 121 14.06 3.09 2.23
C GLY A 121 14.23 4.56 1.87
N ASP A 122 14.44 4.87 0.59
CA ASP A 122 14.56 6.24 0.07
C ASP A 122 13.29 7.05 0.33
N VAL A 123 12.11 6.46 0.13
CA VAL A 123 10.83 7.08 0.49
C VAL A 123 10.72 7.33 1.99
N VAL A 124 11.08 6.36 2.84
CA VAL A 124 11.03 6.55 4.30
C VAL A 124 11.89 7.74 4.73
N MET A 125 13.14 7.82 4.24
CA MET A 125 14.09 8.88 4.55
C MET A 125 13.65 10.24 4.02
N ALA A 126 13.26 10.32 2.75
CA ALA A 126 12.90 11.57 2.08
C ALA A 126 11.71 12.27 2.76
N PHE A 127 10.74 11.51 3.25
CA PHE A 127 9.52 12.06 3.82
C PHE A 127 9.46 12.01 5.36
N GLU A 128 10.52 11.54 6.02
CA GLU A 128 10.61 11.59 7.48
C GLU A 128 10.46 12.99 8.09
N PRO A 129 11.03 14.08 7.50
CA PRO A 129 10.86 15.42 8.04
C PRO A 129 9.39 15.90 8.14
N PHE A 130 8.49 15.30 7.36
CA PHE A 130 7.06 15.65 7.39
C PHE A 130 6.30 14.99 8.54
N ARG A 131 6.84 13.95 9.16
CA ARG A 131 6.13 13.17 10.18
C ARG A 131 6.24 13.83 11.56
N ALA A 132 5.09 14.06 12.19
CA ALA A 132 5.03 14.39 13.61
C ALA A 132 5.49 13.21 14.48
N PRO A 133 6.11 13.47 15.64
CA PRO A 133 6.37 12.45 16.65
C PRO A 133 5.13 11.62 16.98
N LEU A 134 5.33 10.31 17.22
CA LEU A 134 4.25 9.43 17.65
C LEU A 134 3.77 9.86 19.04
N SER A 135 2.47 9.77 19.26
CA SER A 135 1.87 9.79 20.59
C SER A 135 1.99 8.42 21.27
N ASP A 136 1.88 8.40 22.60
CA ASP A 136 1.90 7.16 23.39
C ASP A 136 0.82 6.17 22.92
N ALA A 137 -0.36 6.68 22.54
CA ALA A 137 -1.44 5.87 21.99
C ALA A 137 -1.09 5.25 20.63
N GLU A 138 -0.34 5.95 19.78
CA GLU A 138 0.12 5.41 18.50
C GLU A 138 1.20 4.34 18.71
N ILE A 139 2.10 4.53 19.68
CA ILE A 139 3.11 3.54 20.06
C ILE A 139 2.45 2.28 20.62
N ALA A 140 1.54 2.42 21.59
CA ALA A 140 0.86 1.29 22.22
C ALA A 140 0.09 0.43 21.20
N ARG A 141 -0.54 1.05 20.19
CA ARG A 141 -1.25 0.32 19.11
C ARG A 141 -0.34 -0.52 18.23
N ARG A 142 0.97 -0.29 18.23
CA ARG A 142 1.97 -1.11 17.51
C ARG A 142 2.45 -2.31 18.32
N ASN A 143 1.98 -2.47 19.56
CA ASN A 143 2.33 -3.56 20.46
C ASN A 143 3.85 -3.78 20.55
N PRO A 144 4.61 -2.79 21.06
CA PRO A 144 6.07 -2.82 21.05
C PRO A 144 6.68 -4.04 21.76
N ASP A 145 5.97 -4.63 22.72
CA ASP A 145 6.42 -5.84 23.43
C ASP A 145 6.50 -7.08 22.52
N ALA A 146 5.78 -7.09 21.40
CA ALA A 146 5.84 -8.16 20.40
C ALA A 146 6.86 -7.89 19.28
N LEU A 147 7.53 -6.74 19.29
CA LEU A 147 8.50 -6.35 18.26
C LEU A 147 9.90 -6.84 18.62
N SER A 148 10.65 -7.24 17.60
CA SER A 148 12.07 -7.51 17.73
C SER A 148 12.84 -6.22 18.09
N PRO A 149 14.08 -6.33 18.62
CA PRO A 149 14.89 -5.14 18.92
C PRO A 149 15.13 -4.22 17.72
N ARG A 150 15.17 -4.76 16.50
CA ARG A 150 15.29 -3.99 15.24
C ARG A 150 14.02 -3.20 14.96
N GLU A 151 12.88 -3.86 15.02
CA GLU A 151 11.56 -3.24 14.82
C GLU A 151 11.24 -2.17 15.86
N CYS A 152 11.64 -2.36 17.13
CA CYS A 152 11.53 -1.33 18.17
C CYS A 152 12.34 -0.07 17.84
N ARG A 153 13.58 -0.23 17.36
CA ARG A 153 14.40 0.90 16.90
C ARG A 153 13.74 1.61 15.72
N ASN A 154 13.21 0.85 14.77
CA ASN A 154 12.52 1.39 13.61
C ASN A 154 11.25 2.15 14.00
N LEU A 155 10.45 1.63 14.93
CA LEU A 155 9.29 2.30 15.49
C LEU A 155 9.66 3.64 16.16
N SER A 156 10.73 3.65 16.96
CA SER A 156 11.19 4.85 17.66
C SER A 156 11.73 5.93 16.71
N GLN A 157 12.53 5.54 15.72
CA GLN A 157 13.20 6.49 14.82
C GLN A 157 12.31 6.95 13.67
N TRP A 158 11.55 6.03 13.06
CA TRP A 158 10.84 6.25 11.80
C TRP A 158 9.32 6.20 11.94
N GLY A 159 8.82 5.97 13.16
CA GLY A 159 7.39 5.90 13.46
C GLY A 159 6.70 4.61 12.98
N TYR A 160 7.44 3.64 12.44
CA TYR A 160 6.90 2.37 11.95
C TYR A 160 7.92 1.23 12.05
N PRO A 161 7.55 0.03 12.52
CA PRO A 161 8.50 -1.05 12.75
C PRO A 161 9.03 -1.74 11.49
N TYR A 162 8.26 -1.73 10.39
CA TYR A 162 8.55 -2.53 9.19
C TYR A 162 9.13 -1.66 8.06
N VAL A 163 10.32 -1.10 8.30
CA VAL A 163 11.09 -0.27 7.35
C VAL A 163 12.51 -0.80 7.23
N PHE A 164 13.23 -0.45 6.16
CA PHE A 164 14.60 -0.88 5.89
C PHE A 164 14.78 -2.41 5.98
N ASP A 165 15.55 -2.89 6.96
CA ASP A 165 15.88 -4.30 7.13
C ASP A 165 14.71 -5.18 7.55
N THR A 166 13.59 -4.57 7.95
CA THR A 166 12.34 -5.26 8.31
C THR A 166 11.21 -4.96 7.33
N PHE A 167 11.51 -4.25 6.24
CA PHE A 167 10.56 -3.99 5.17
C PHE A 167 10.20 -5.29 4.45
N ARG A 168 8.91 -5.41 4.09
CA ARG A 168 8.39 -6.48 3.24
C ARG A 168 7.34 -5.88 2.33
N PHE A 169 7.62 -5.82 1.03
CA PHE A 169 6.61 -5.39 0.08
C PHE A 169 5.45 -6.38 0.06
N HIS A 170 4.23 -5.88 0.22
CA HIS A 170 3.02 -6.65 0.06
C HIS A 170 1.84 -5.73 -0.28
N MET A 171 0.92 -6.23 -1.10
CA MET A 171 -0.35 -5.57 -1.43
C MET A 171 -1.51 -6.40 -0.89
N THR A 172 -2.09 -5.96 0.22
CA THR A 172 -3.05 -6.74 1.00
C THR A 172 -4.38 -6.92 0.26
N LEU A 173 -4.86 -8.16 0.19
CA LEU A 173 -6.12 -8.54 -0.45
C LEU A 173 -7.18 -8.98 0.57
N THR A 174 -6.79 -9.42 1.77
CA THR A 174 -7.73 -9.85 2.81
C THR A 174 -7.29 -9.40 4.21
N GLY A 175 -8.19 -9.50 5.19
CA GLY A 175 -7.83 -9.65 6.59
C GLY A 175 -7.31 -11.05 6.90
N ARG A 176 -7.11 -11.36 8.18
CA ARG A 176 -6.70 -12.71 8.61
C ARG A 176 -7.77 -13.74 8.24
N ILE A 177 -7.31 -14.87 7.71
CA ILE A 177 -8.13 -15.99 7.24
C ILE A 177 -7.84 -17.20 8.12
N ALA A 178 -8.89 -17.91 8.54
CA ALA A 178 -8.76 -19.15 9.28
C ALA A 178 -8.12 -20.24 8.40
N ALA A 179 -7.38 -21.18 9.01
CA ALA A 179 -6.60 -22.17 8.26
C ALA A 179 -7.49 -23.05 7.36
N GLU A 180 -8.69 -23.38 7.85
CA GLU A 180 -9.72 -24.15 7.15
C GLU A 180 -10.32 -23.42 5.94
N GLU A 181 -10.32 -22.08 5.94
CA GLU A 181 -10.85 -21.26 4.84
C GLU A 181 -9.77 -20.90 3.81
N ALA A 182 -8.49 -20.98 4.19
CA ALA A 182 -7.37 -20.47 3.42
C ALA A 182 -7.32 -21.02 1.98
N ALA A 183 -7.54 -22.32 1.79
CA ALA A 183 -7.51 -22.93 0.46
C ALA A 183 -8.63 -22.42 -0.44
N ARG A 184 -9.87 -22.30 0.09
CA ARG A 184 -11.02 -21.80 -0.66
C ARG A 184 -10.89 -20.32 -0.99
N VAL A 185 -10.41 -19.50 -0.04
CA VAL A 185 -10.16 -18.08 -0.25
C VAL A 185 -9.06 -17.85 -1.28
N ARG A 186 -7.98 -18.65 -1.23
CA ARG A 186 -6.91 -18.62 -2.21
C ARG A 186 -7.43 -18.82 -3.63
N VAL A 187 -8.21 -19.87 -3.86
CA VAL A 187 -8.77 -20.19 -5.19
C VAL A 187 -9.63 -19.03 -5.70
N ALA A 188 -10.49 -18.46 -4.86
CA ALA A 188 -11.32 -17.32 -5.25
C ALA A 188 -10.51 -16.07 -5.62
N ILE A 189 -9.39 -15.82 -4.94
CA ILE A 189 -8.48 -14.72 -5.27
C ILE A 189 -7.76 -15.00 -6.60
N GLU A 190 -7.26 -16.22 -6.80
CA GLU A 190 -6.58 -16.62 -8.04
C GLU A 190 -7.53 -16.51 -9.25
N GLU A 191 -8.78 -16.95 -9.11
CA GLU A 191 -9.83 -16.78 -10.13
C GLU A 191 -10.14 -15.30 -10.41
N CYS A 192 -10.16 -14.47 -9.37
CA CYS A 192 -10.42 -13.03 -9.51
C CYS A 192 -9.31 -12.31 -10.27
N LEU A 193 -8.04 -12.63 -9.94
CA LEU A 193 -6.87 -12.02 -10.57
C LEU A 193 -6.63 -12.54 -11.99
N GLY A 194 -6.95 -13.82 -12.24
CA GLY A 194 -6.66 -14.47 -13.51
C GLY A 194 -5.20 -14.29 -13.93
N ASP A 195 -4.97 -14.04 -15.21
CA ASP A 195 -3.62 -13.95 -15.79
C ASP A 195 -2.94 -12.58 -15.57
N THR A 196 -3.51 -11.69 -14.74
CA THR A 196 -2.87 -10.37 -14.49
C THR A 196 -1.53 -10.48 -13.78
N LEU A 197 -1.27 -11.57 -13.05
CA LEU A 197 -0.01 -11.78 -12.34
C LEU A 197 1.12 -12.30 -13.24
N ASP A 198 0.85 -12.60 -14.52
CA ASP A 198 1.85 -13.08 -15.47
C ASP A 198 2.65 -11.93 -16.12
N LYS A 199 2.28 -10.69 -15.82
CA LYS A 199 2.93 -9.50 -16.34
C LYS A 199 3.80 -8.84 -15.25
N PRO A 200 4.94 -8.24 -15.64
CA PRO A 200 5.66 -7.33 -14.76
C PRO A 200 4.74 -6.20 -14.29
N VAL A 201 4.96 -5.74 -13.07
CA VAL A 201 4.23 -4.60 -12.49
C VAL A 201 5.17 -3.41 -12.42
N PRO A 202 4.92 -2.33 -13.17
CA PRO A 202 5.78 -1.16 -13.11
C PRO A 202 5.66 -0.47 -11.76
N VAL A 203 6.81 -0.13 -11.19
CA VAL A 203 6.95 0.85 -10.11
C VAL A 203 7.31 2.16 -10.76
N ASP A 204 6.29 2.80 -11.28
CA ASP A 204 6.36 4.03 -12.08
C ASP A 204 5.53 5.17 -11.48
N GLY A 205 5.04 5.02 -10.26
CA GLY A 205 4.38 6.10 -9.55
C GLY A 205 4.39 5.98 -8.02
N LEU A 206 4.14 7.12 -7.41
CA LEU A 206 4.06 7.32 -5.97
C LEU A 206 2.77 8.05 -5.63
N ALA A 207 2.03 7.53 -4.65
CA ALA A 207 0.75 8.07 -4.26
C ALA A 207 0.77 8.57 -2.81
N VAL A 208 0.25 9.77 -2.61
CA VAL A 208 -0.10 10.26 -1.28
C VAL A 208 -1.53 9.87 -1.01
N PHE A 209 -1.73 9.09 0.05
CA PHE A 209 -3.06 8.76 0.56
C PHE A 209 -3.37 9.61 1.77
N VAL A 210 -4.65 9.93 1.97
CA VAL A 210 -5.16 10.64 3.14
C VAL A 210 -6.22 9.82 3.85
N GLU A 211 -6.14 9.77 5.17
CA GLU A 211 -7.25 9.39 6.04
C GLU A 211 -7.85 10.69 6.60
N PRO A 212 -9.06 11.09 6.15
CA PRO A 212 -9.63 12.39 6.51
C PRO A 212 -9.93 12.49 8.00
N SER A 213 -10.48 11.43 8.60
CA SER A 213 -10.75 11.32 10.04
C SER A 213 -10.39 9.93 10.58
N PRO A 214 -10.08 9.79 11.88
CA PRO A 214 -9.67 8.50 12.43
C PRO A 214 -10.68 7.39 12.12
N GLY A 215 -10.22 6.33 11.44
CA GLY A 215 -11.07 5.19 11.07
C GLY A 215 -11.74 5.31 9.70
N ALA A 216 -11.78 6.49 9.09
CA ALA A 216 -12.29 6.67 7.73
C ALA A 216 -11.45 5.86 6.71
N PRO A 217 -12.02 5.50 5.54
CA PRO A 217 -11.24 4.90 4.46
C PRO A 217 -10.13 5.84 3.98
N PHE A 218 -8.97 5.28 3.63
CA PHE A 218 -7.89 6.05 3.00
C PHE A 218 -8.19 6.27 1.52
N GLU A 219 -7.94 7.48 1.02
CA GLU A 219 -8.19 7.90 -0.36
C GLU A 219 -6.93 8.47 -0.99
N VAL A 220 -6.75 8.27 -2.29
CA VAL A 220 -5.66 8.90 -3.04
C VAL A 220 -5.89 10.39 -3.05
N ARG A 221 -4.99 11.13 -2.41
CA ARG A 221 -4.96 12.59 -2.44
C ARG A 221 -4.27 13.10 -3.69
N THR A 222 -3.18 12.44 -4.07
CA THR A 222 -2.44 12.76 -5.28
C THR A 222 -1.63 11.54 -5.74
N TYR A 223 -1.44 11.43 -7.06
CA TYR A 223 -0.59 10.42 -7.69
C TYR A 223 0.45 11.12 -8.56
N ARG A 224 1.69 10.65 -8.51
CA ARG A 224 2.80 11.18 -9.31
C ARG A 224 3.57 10.06 -9.98
N ALA A 225 3.63 10.10 -11.30
CA ALA A 225 4.50 9.21 -12.04
C ALA A 225 5.97 9.55 -11.75
N LEU A 226 6.79 8.51 -11.63
CA LEU A 226 8.23 8.58 -11.44
C LEU A 226 8.92 8.89 -12.78
N GLY A 227 10.11 9.45 -12.67
CA GLY A 227 10.91 9.91 -13.79
C GLY A 227 10.54 11.33 -14.21
N LYS A 228 11.41 11.95 -15.00
CA LYS A 228 11.10 13.25 -15.58
C LYS A 228 9.88 13.09 -16.47
N GLN A 229 8.78 13.74 -16.09
CA GLN A 229 7.70 14.02 -17.04
C GLN A 229 8.36 14.80 -18.19
N ALA A 230 8.63 14.14 -19.31
CA ALA A 230 8.96 14.86 -20.53
C ALA A 230 7.78 15.79 -20.75
N GLU A 231 8.01 17.11 -20.69
CA GLU A 231 7.02 18.11 -21.02
C GLU A 231 6.31 17.61 -22.28
N ARG A 232 5.04 17.19 -22.13
CA ARG A 232 4.19 16.94 -23.28
C ARG A 232 4.09 18.30 -23.95
N LYS A 233 5.00 18.57 -24.89
CA LYS A 233 4.85 19.60 -25.90
C LYS A 233 3.63 19.19 -26.70
N THR A 234 2.47 19.66 -26.26
CA THR A 234 1.27 19.70 -27.08
C THR A 234 1.66 20.52 -28.30
N ALA A 235 1.79 19.83 -29.43
CA ALA A 235 1.86 20.43 -30.76
C ALA A 235 0.51 21.04 -31.12
#